data_AF-A0A229UMI0-F1
#
_entry.id   AF-A0A229UMI0-F1
#
_cell.length_a   1.000
_cell.length_b   1.000
_cell.length_c   1.000
_cell.angle_alpha   90.00
_cell.angle_beta   90.00
_cell.angle_gamma   90.00
#
_symmetry.space_group_name_H-M   'P 1'
#
loop_
_entity.id
_entity.type
_entity.pdbx_description
1 polymer ?
#
loop_
_entity_poly.entity_id
_entity_poly.type
_entity_poly.pdbx_seq_one_letter_code
_entity_poly.pdbx_strand_id
1 'polypeptide(L)'
;MSIGEAIRRYRVSNSLTQREFASQLAMDRSVLARIERGKRDLDASYDTIVSGLNWRIALEIADERTDGYISNILEHLPNLDLHPAALKDLLLKELTELEAALEELVMAKHIDPKKRRQSAERVWHEIRDVMEKAAVLQGVLEEEFGLERKSLILKHQQQLKRGER
;
A
#
# COMPACT_ATOMS: atom_id res chain seq x y z
N MET A 1 5.35 -8.23 8.25
CA MET A 1 4.58 -9.43 7.88
C MET A 1 5.40 -10.07 6.76
N SER A 2 4.93 -11.07 6.02
CA SER A 2 5.58 -11.40 4.74
C SER A 2 4.52 -11.58 3.69
N ILE A 3 4.91 -11.45 2.41
CA ILE A 3 4.02 -11.74 1.27
C ILE A 3 3.33 -13.11 1.45
N GLY A 4 4.07 -14.12 1.92
CA GLY A 4 3.55 -15.46 2.16
C GLY A 4 2.46 -15.51 3.24
N GLU A 5 2.62 -14.75 4.33
CA GLU A 5 1.61 -14.68 5.39
C GLU A 5 0.35 -13.94 4.92
N ALA A 6 0.52 -12.84 4.17
CA ALA A 6 -0.60 -12.11 3.58
C ALA A 6 -1.43 -12.99 2.62
N ILE A 7 -0.73 -13.76 1.76
CA ILE A 7 -1.36 -14.75 0.88
C ILE A 7 -2.15 -15.79 1.68
N ARG A 8 -1.55 -16.34 2.74
CA ARG A 8 -2.21 -17.34 3.59
C ARG A 8 -3.48 -16.78 4.23
N ARG A 9 -3.42 -15.55 4.76
CA ARG A 9 -4.57 -14.88 5.39
C ARG A 9 -5.72 -14.71 4.39
N TYR A 10 -5.43 -14.22 3.20
CA TYR A 10 -6.42 -14.10 2.13
C TYR A 10 -7.04 -15.44 1.75
N ARG A 11 -6.22 -16.48 1.60
CA ARG A 11 -6.72 -17.82 1.27
C ARG A 11 -7.69 -18.33 2.35
N VAL A 12 -7.32 -18.17 3.62
CA VAL A 12 -8.14 -18.63 4.76
C VAL A 12 -9.43 -17.81 4.89
N SER A 13 -9.38 -16.48 4.71
CA SER A 13 -10.57 -15.63 4.79
C SER A 13 -11.58 -15.93 3.69
N ASN A 14 -11.11 -16.39 2.53
CA ASN A 14 -11.96 -16.81 1.42
C ASN A 14 -12.34 -18.31 1.46
N SER A 15 -12.04 -19.01 2.56
CA SER A 15 -12.33 -20.44 2.73
C SER A 15 -11.77 -21.34 1.62
N LEU A 16 -10.66 -20.94 0.99
CA LEU A 16 -10.03 -21.70 -0.09
C LEU A 16 -9.05 -22.73 0.47
N THR A 17 -9.08 -23.95 -0.06
CA THR A 17 -8.02 -24.91 0.19
C THR A 17 -6.73 -24.49 -0.52
N GLN A 18 -5.57 -24.95 -0.02
CA GLN A 18 -4.30 -24.70 -0.70
C GLN A 18 -4.29 -25.24 -2.14
N ARG A 19 -5.03 -26.32 -2.42
CA ARG A 19 -5.09 -26.89 -3.77
C ARG A 19 -5.90 -26.01 -4.72
N GLU A 20 -7.06 -25.53 -4.29
CA GLU A 20 -7.89 -24.64 -5.12
C GLU A 20 -7.16 -23.33 -5.42
N PHE A 21 -6.57 -22.72 -4.39
CA PHE A 21 -5.88 -21.45 -4.55
C PHE A 21 -4.60 -21.59 -5.41
N ALA A 22 -3.85 -22.68 -5.25
CA ALA A 22 -2.70 -22.97 -6.11
C ALA A 22 -3.12 -23.12 -7.58
N SER A 23 -4.25 -23.80 -7.85
CA SER A 23 -4.80 -23.92 -9.20
C SER A 23 -5.20 -22.57 -9.79
N GLN A 24 -5.82 -21.68 -9.00
CA GLN A 24 -6.18 -20.33 -9.46
C GLN A 24 -4.95 -19.49 -9.83
N LEU A 25 -3.85 -19.66 -9.09
CA LEU A 25 -2.58 -18.99 -9.36
C LEU A 25 -1.74 -19.68 -10.44
N ALA A 26 -2.20 -20.79 -11.03
CA ALA A 26 -1.40 -21.63 -11.91
C ALA A 26 -0.03 -22.00 -11.28
N MET A 27 -0.04 -22.37 -10.00
CA MET A 27 1.13 -22.70 -9.20
C MET A 27 1.00 -24.11 -8.62
N ASP A 28 2.11 -24.79 -8.41
CA ASP A 28 2.10 -26.07 -7.69
C ASP A 28 1.75 -25.88 -6.19
N ARG A 29 0.89 -26.74 -5.66
CA ARG A 29 0.44 -26.70 -4.24
C ARG A 29 1.62 -26.71 -3.25
N SER A 30 2.66 -27.49 -3.53
CA SER A 30 3.83 -27.59 -2.64
C SER A 30 4.67 -26.31 -2.65
N VAL A 31 4.68 -25.58 -3.77
CA VAL A 31 5.32 -24.27 -3.89
C VAL A 31 4.55 -23.26 -3.08
N LEU A 32 3.23 -23.15 -3.29
CA LEU A 32 2.36 -22.27 -2.49
C LEU A 32 2.51 -22.55 -0.99
N ALA A 33 2.48 -23.82 -0.58
CA ALA A 33 2.62 -24.19 0.83
C ALA A 33 4.00 -23.85 1.42
N ARG A 34 5.07 -23.75 0.61
CA ARG A 34 6.38 -23.26 1.08
C ARG A 34 6.39 -21.73 1.20
N ILE A 35 5.76 -21.04 0.26
CA ILE A 35 5.59 -19.58 0.29
C ILE A 35 4.80 -19.14 1.52
N GLU A 36 3.63 -19.75 1.76
CA GLU A 36 2.79 -19.45 2.94
C GLU A 36 3.48 -19.69 4.30
N ARG A 37 4.58 -20.47 4.30
CA ARG A 37 5.38 -20.77 5.50
C ARG A 37 6.66 -19.94 5.59
N GLY A 38 6.89 -19.00 4.67
CA GLY A 38 8.13 -18.24 4.59
C GLY A 38 9.37 -19.08 4.29
N LYS A 39 9.20 -20.30 3.75
CA LYS A 39 10.32 -21.19 3.38
C LYS A 39 10.84 -20.94 1.96
N ARG A 40 10.14 -20.11 1.19
CA ARG A 40 10.45 -19.74 -0.19
C ARG A 40 9.78 -18.41 -0.49
N ASP A 41 10.48 -17.51 -1.15
CA ASP A 41 9.92 -16.23 -1.55
C ASP A 41 9.00 -16.38 -2.77
N LEU A 42 8.02 -15.49 -2.88
CA LEU A 42 7.19 -15.41 -4.08
C LEU A 42 8.06 -14.91 -5.24
N ASP A 43 8.00 -15.59 -6.37
CA ASP A 43 8.65 -15.12 -7.60
C ASP A 43 7.94 -13.87 -8.12
N ALA A 44 8.71 -12.86 -8.53
CA ALA A 44 8.19 -11.59 -9.02
C ALA A 44 7.25 -11.74 -10.23
N SER A 45 7.36 -12.85 -10.99
CA SER A 45 6.43 -13.17 -12.08
C SER A 45 4.97 -13.27 -11.64
N TYR A 46 4.72 -13.54 -10.35
CA TYR A 46 3.36 -13.65 -9.80
C TYR A 46 2.84 -12.35 -9.19
N ASP A 47 3.66 -11.31 -9.05
CA ASP A 47 3.31 -10.09 -8.33
C ASP A 47 2.04 -9.43 -8.91
N THR A 48 1.90 -9.36 -10.23
CA THR A 48 0.71 -8.77 -10.88
C THR A 48 -0.57 -9.56 -10.61
N ILE A 49 -0.48 -10.89 -10.56
CA ILE A 49 -1.64 -11.75 -10.31
C ILE A 49 -2.04 -11.63 -8.84
N VAL A 50 -1.07 -11.75 -7.94
CA VAL A 50 -1.28 -11.84 -6.50
C VAL A 50 -1.68 -10.49 -5.90
N SER A 51 -1.05 -9.37 -6.31
CA SER A 51 -1.46 -8.02 -5.88
C SER A 51 -2.87 -7.65 -6.35
N GLY A 52 -3.35 -8.25 -7.44
CA GLY A 52 -4.70 -8.07 -7.94
C GLY A 52 -5.79 -8.75 -7.12
N LEU A 53 -5.44 -9.67 -6.21
CA LEU A 53 -6.42 -10.43 -5.42
C LEU A 53 -7.00 -9.64 -4.25
N ASN A 54 -6.17 -8.84 -3.58
CA ASN A 54 -6.54 -8.10 -2.39
C ASN A 54 -5.56 -6.93 -2.15
N TRP A 55 -6.08 -5.80 -1.67
CA TRP A 55 -5.27 -4.60 -1.40
C TRP A 55 -4.22 -4.82 -0.30
N ARG A 56 -4.50 -5.64 0.72
CA ARG A 56 -3.53 -5.93 1.79
C ARG A 56 -2.33 -6.70 1.25
N ILE A 57 -2.56 -7.65 0.34
CA ILE A 57 -1.46 -8.36 -0.33
C ILE A 57 -0.70 -7.42 -1.25
N ALA A 58 -1.40 -6.52 -1.96
CA ALA A 58 -0.75 -5.53 -2.81
C ALA A 58 0.19 -4.61 -2.02
N LEU A 59 -0.24 -4.15 -0.84
CA LEU A 59 0.59 -3.36 0.07
C LEU A 59 1.81 -4.15 0.56
N GLU A 60 1.62 -5.39 0.96
CA GLU A 60 2.71 -6.26 1.42
C GLU A 60 3.77 -6.49 0.32
N ILE A 61 3.31 -6.76 -0.91
CA ILE A 61 4.20 -6.87 -2.07
C ILE A 61 4.93 -5.55 -2.30
N ALA A 62 4.23 -4.41 -2.24
CA ALA A 62 4.86 -3.11 -2.44
C ALA A 62 5.94 -2.83 -1.39
N ASP A 63 5.68 -3.15 -0.12
CA ASP A 63 6.62 -2.97 0.99
C ASP A 63 7.89 -3.80 0.78
N GLU A 64 7.73 -5.12 0.64
CA GLU A 64 8.85 -6.05 0.50
C GLU A 64 9.65 -5.80 -0.80
N ARG A 65 8.98 -5.47 -1.91
CA ARG A 65 9.66 -5.23 -3.21
C ARG A 65 10.35 -3.88 -3.31
N THR A 66 9.92 -2.89 -2.52
CA THR A 66 10.48 -1.54 -2.56
C THR A 66 11.37 -1.22 -1.36
N ASP A 67 11.67 -2.23 -0.52
CA ASP A 67 12.47 -2.09 0.70
C ASP A 67 11.93 -0.96 1.60
N GLY A 68 10.60 -0.90 1.74
CA GLY A 68 9.92 0.09 2.56
C GLY A 68 9.84 1.50 1.97
N TYR A 69 10.11 1.70 0.67
CA TYR A 69 9.77 2.97 0.00
C TYR A 69 8.25 3.18 -0.08
N ILE A 70 7.49 2.11 -0.36
CA ILE A 70 6.05 2.05 -0.18
C ILE A 70 5.77 1.14 1.01
N SER A 71 5.62 1.69 2.21
CA SER A 71 5.45 0.91 3.44
C SER A 71 4.01 0.45 3.68
N ASN A 72 3.88 -0.74 4.27
CA ASN A 72 2.64 -1.24 4.80
C ASN A 72 2.48 -0.80 6.27
N ILE A 73 1.82 0.34 6.50
CA ILE A 73 1.62 0.90 7.85
C ILE A 73 0.91 -0.07 8.82
N LEU A 74 0.16 -1.06 8.32
CA LEU A 74 -0.52 -2.06 9.16
C LEU A 74 0.46 -2.96 9.91
N GLU A 75 1.73 -3.02 9.49
CA GLU A 75 2.78 -3.72 10.23
C GLU A 75 3.19 -2.98 11.50
N HIS A 76 3.27 -1.65 11.41
CA HIS A 76 3.70 -0.79 12.50
C HIS A 76 2.53 -0.42 13.42
N LEU A 77 1.31 -0.37 12.86
CA LEU A 77 0.07 -0.05 13.57
C LEU A 77 -0.98 -1.14 13.34
N PRO A 78 -0.83 -2.34 13.95
CA PRO A 78 -1.75 -3.46 13.72
C PRO A 78 -3.17 -3.22 14.24
N ASN A 79 -3.33 -2.25 15.14
CA ASN A 79 -4.63 -1.85 15.72
C ASN A 79 -5.19 -0.57 15.08
N LEU A 80 -4.71 -0.19 13.90
CA LEU A 80 -5.27 0.93 13.15
C LEU A 80 -6.76 0.69 12.89
N ASP A 81 -7.61 1.65 13.25
CA ASP A 81 -9.03 1.59 12.95
C ASP A 81 -9.23 1.69 11.43
N LEU A 82 -9.75 0.60 10.84
CA LEU A 82 -9.99 0.51 9.41
C LEU A 82 -11.37 1.02 9.00
N HIS A 83 -12.16 1.58 9.92
CA HIS A 83 -13.45 2.17 9.57
C HIS A 83 -13.23 3.37 8.63
N PRO A 84 -13.95 3.46 7.48
CA PRO A 84 -13.73 4.49 6.48
C PRO A 84 -13.77 5.92 7.03
N ALA A 85 -14.67 6.20 7.98
CA ALA A 85 -14.78 7.52 8.61
C ALA A 85 -13.53 7.88 9.43
N ALA A 86 -12.99 6.93 10.21
CA ALA A 86 -11.81 7.14 11.03
C ALA A 86 -10.57 7.35 10.16
N LEU A 87 -10.40 6.55 9.10
CA LEU A 87 -9.32 6.71 8.13
C LEU A 87 -9.42 8.03 7.35
N LYS A 88 -10.64 8.46 7.00
CA LYS A 88 -10.88 9.75 6.36
C LYS A 88 -10.45 10.91 7.27
N ASP A 89 -10.86 10.89 8.54
CA ASP A 89 -10.48 11.93 9.50
C ASP A 89 -8.97 11.93 9.77
N LEU A 90 -8.35 10.74 9.88
CA LEU A 90 -6.91 10.60 9.99
C LEU A 90 -6.19 11.18 8.77
N LEU A 91 -6.58 10.80 7.55
CA LEU A 91 -5.96 11.32 6.33
C LEU A 91 -6.08 12.84 6.20
N LEU A 92 -7.22 13.42 6.60
CA LEU A 92 -7.39 14.88 6.61
C LEU A 92 -6.45 15.57 7.59
N LYS A 93 -6.19 14.96 8.76
CA LYS A 93 -5.19 15.44 9.71
C LYS A 93 -3.79 15.43 9.10
N GLU A 94 -3.36 14.30 8.54
CA GLU A 94 -2.02 14.17 7.92
C GLU A 94 -1.84 15.14 6.74
N LEU A 95 -2.90 15.37 5.94
CA LEU A 95 -2.87 16.36 4.86
C LEU A 95 -2.68 17.79 5.37
N THR A 96 -3.27 18.13 6.52
CA THR A 96 -3.11 19.44 7.17
C THR A 96 -1.68 19.62 7.69
N GLU A 97 -1.09 18.57 8.27
CA GLU A 97 0.29 18.57 8.75
C GLU A 97 1.29 18.69 7.59
N LEU A 98 1.03 17.99 6.48
CA LEU A 98 1.78 18.12 5.24
C LEU A 98 1.69 19.52 4.63
N GLU A 99 0.49 20.10 4.57
CA GLU A 99 0.29 21.47 4.07
C GLU A 99 1.14 22.46 4.87
N ALA A 100 1.07 22.40 6.20
CA ALA A 100 1.88 23.25 7.07
C ALA A 100 3.40 23.03 6.86
N ALA A 101 3.84 21.77 6.73
CA ALA A 101 5.25 21.49 6.48
C ALA A 101 5.73 22.00 5.10
N LEU A 102 4.87 21.95 4.08
CA LEU A 102 5.16 22.48 2.75
C LEU A 102 5.25 24.01 2.75
N GLU A 103 4.37 24.70 3.48
CA GLU A 103 4.43 26.16 3.66
C GLU A 103 5.74 26.60 4.33
N GLU A 104 6.23 25.80 5.28
CA GLU A 104 7.49 26.05 5.98
C GLU A 104 8.75 25.59 5.20
N LEU A 105 8.59 24.98 4.02
CA LEU A 105 9.71 24.40 3.28
C LEU A 105 10.70 25.47 2.81
N VAL A 106 11.91 25.42 3.35
CA VAL A 106 12.96 26.39 3.02
C VAL A 106 13.72 25.99 1.75
N MET A 107 13.28 26.48 0.60
CA MET A 107 13.95 26.23 -0.69
C MET A 107 15.10 27.20 -1.00
N ALA A 108 15.14 28.36 -0.36
CA ALA A 108 16.08 29.44 -0.66
C ALA A 108 17.54 29.04 -0.39
N LYS A 109 18.40 29.13 -1.43
CA LYS A 109 19.79 28.64 -1.37
C LYS A 109 20.71 29.41 -0.41
N HIS A 110 20.34 30.63 -0.03
CA HIS A 110 21.12 31.51 0.84
C HIS A 110 20.90 31.27 2.34
N ILE A 111 19.96 30.39 2.71
CA ILE A 111 19.70 30.03 4.11
C ILE A 111 20.62 28.88 4.55
N ASP A 112 20.92 28.84 5.85
CA ASP A 112 21.68 27.78 6.53
C ASP A 112 21.34 26.38 5.99
N PRO A 113 22.32 25.66 5.39
CA PRO A 113 22.14 24.32 4.85
C PRO A 113 21.52 23.33 5.83
N LYS A 114 21.79 23.47 7.14
CA LYS A 114 21.24 22.56 8.15
C LYS A 114 19.73 22.75 8.31
N LYS A 115 19.27 24.00 8.38
CA LYS A 115 17.83 24.33 8.45
C LYS A 115 17.08 23.86 7.20
N ARG A 116 17.68 24.03 6.02
CA ARG A 116 17.11 23.56 4.75
C ARG A 116 16.94 22.05 4.72
N ARG A 117 17.94 21.32 5.19
CA ARG A 117 17.86 19.86 5.30
C ARG A 117 16.77 19.43 6.28
N GLN A 118 16.69 20.05 7.45
CA GLN A 118 15.66 19.73 8.45
C GLN A 118 14.24 19.99 7.93
N SER A 119 14.00 21.12 7.24
CA SER A 119 12.68 21.38 6.65
C SER A 119 12.32 20.36 5.57
N ALA A 120 13.30 19.92 4.76
CA ALA A 120 13.08 18.89 3.74
C ALA A 120 12.82 17.51 4.35
N GLU A 121 13.54 17.14 5.42
CA GLU A 121 13.33 15.91 6.17
C GLU A 121 11.92 15.88 6.79
N ARG A 122 11.46 16.99 7.39
CA ARG A 122 10.08 17.10 7.90
C ARG A 122 9.06 16.85 6.78
N VAL A 123 9.14 17.60 5.67
CA VAL A 123 8.22 17.40 4.53
C VAL A 123 8.25 15.96 4.03
N TRP A 124 9.41 15.33 3.98
CA TRP A 124 9.53 13.94 3.55
C TRP A 124 8.75 12.97 4.46
N HIS A 125 8.82 13.17 5.78
CA HIS A 125 8.02 12.39 6.74
C HIS A 125 6.52 12.61 6.54
N GLU A 126 6.06 13.86 6.45
CA GLU A 126 4.63 14.15 6.26
C GLU A 126 4.08 13.60 4.93
N ILE A 127 4.88 13.66 3.84
CA ILE A 127 4.51 13.03 2.56
C ILE A 127 4.32 11.53 2.74
N ARG A 128 5.26 10.88 3.43
CA ARG A 128 5.20 9.44 3.70
C ARG A 128 3.96 9.08 4.50
N ASP A 129 3.66 9.85 5.55
CA ASP A 129 2.47 9.65 6.36
C ASP A 129 1.21 9.71 5.50
N VAL A 130 1.02 10.78 4.72
CA VAL A 130 -0.11 10.90 3.80
C VAL A 130 -0.20 9.72 2.83
N MET A 131 0.91 9.31 2.21
CA MET A 131 0.94 8.20 1.25
C MET A 131 0.49 6.88 1.89
N GLU A 132 0.99 6.56 3.08
CA GLU A 132 0.65 5.33 3.80
C GLU A 132 -0.84 5.27 4.14
N LYS A 133 -1.39 6.35 4.72
CA LYS A 133 -2.79 6.40 5.14
C LYS A 133 -3.72 6.45 3.92
N ALA A 134 -3.33 7.14 2.85
CA ALA A 134 -4.08 7.16 1.60
C ALA A 134 -4.14 5.78 0.93
N ALA A 135 -3.05 5.01 0.92
CA ALA A 135 -3.02 3.69 0.33
C ALA A 135 -3.93 2.70 1.09
N VAL A 136 -3.94 2.76 2.42
CA VAL A 136 -4.87 1.96 3.25
C VAL A 136 -6.32 2.40 3.00
N LEU A 137 -6.61 3.70 3.00
CA LEU A 137 -7.96 4.20 2.73
C LEU A 137 -8.46 3.78 1.35
N GLN A 138 -7.63 3.85 0.31
CA GLN A 138 -7.99 3.34 -1.02
C GLN A 138 -8.40 1.87 -0.98
N GLY A 139 -7.61 1.02 -0.32
CA GLY A 139 -7.94 -0.40 -0.15
C GLY A 139 -9.24 -0.64 0.62
N VAL A 140 -9.47 0.11 1.70
CA VAL A 140 -10.72 0.04 2.47
C VAL A 140 -11.93 0.49 1.64
N LEU A 141 -11.80 1.56 0.85
CA LEU A 141 -12.88 2.01 -0.04
C LEU A 141 -13.19 0.97 -1.12
N GLU A 142 -12.18 0.28 -1.66
CA GLU A 142 -12.39 -0.83 -2.59
C GLU A 142 -13.21 -1.96 -1.97
N GLU A 143 -12.89 -2.34 -0.72
CA GLU A 143 -13.55 -3.42 -0.01
C GLU A 143 -14.99 -3.03 0.42
N GLU A 144 -15.16 -1.87 1.05
CA GLU A 144 -16.44 -1.42 1.60
C GLU A 144 -17.48 -1.12 0.50
N PHE A 145 -17.05 -0.52 -0.62
CA PHE A 145 -17.93 -0.10 -1.70
C PHE A 145 -17.89 -1.02 -2.92
N GLY A 146 -17.16 -2.14 -2.85
CA GLY A 146 -17.04 -3.10 -3.95
C GLY A 146 -16.44 -2.49 -5.22
N LEU A 147 -15.46 -1.59 -5.08
CA LEU A 147 -14.86 -0.90 -6.22
C LEU A 147 -13.87 -1.82 -6.95
N GLU A 148 -13.97 -1.84 -8.29
CA GLU A 148 -13.07 -2.64 -9.11
C GLU A 148 -11.79 -1.84 -9.43
N ARG A 149 -10.69 -2.17 -8.73
CA ARG A 149 -9.41 -1.45 -8.81
C ARG A 149 -8.90 -1.28 -10.24
N LYS A 150 -8.93 -2.32 -11.08
CA LYS A 150 -8.32 -2.24 -12.42
C LYS A 150 -9.07 -1.24 -13.30
N SER A 151 -10.39 -1.24 -13.27
CA SER A 151 -11.22 -0.27 -13.98
C SER A 151 -10.99 1.15 -13.50
N LEU A 152 -10.87 1.36 -12.19
CA LEU A 152 -10.57 2.69 -11.64
C LEU A 152 -9.19 3.20 -12.06
N ILE A 153 -8.16 2.36 -12.04
CA ILE A 153 -6.82 2.71 -12.52
C ILE A 153 -6.86 3.08 -14.00
N LEU A 154 -7.50 2.26 -14.84
CA LEU A 154 -7.61 2.53 -16.28
C LEU A 154 -8.35 3.85 -16.55
N LYS A 155 -9.45 4.09 -15.83
CA LYS A 155 -10.20 5.35 -15.92
C LYS A 155 -9.33 6.54 -15.51
N HIS A 156 -8.61 6.43 -14.40
CA HIS A 156 -7.72 7.50 -13.93
C HIS A 156 -6.60 7.81 -14.93
N GLN A 157 -5.96 6.78 -15.50
CA GLN A 157 -4.94 6.96 -16.54
C GLN A 157 -5.48 7.62 -17.81
N GLN A 158 -6.72 7.30 -18.20
CA GLN A 158 -7.37 7.95 -19.34
C GLN A 158 -7.67 9.43 -19.06
N GLN A 159 -8.10 9.77 -17.83
CA GLN A 159 -8.32 11.16 -17.42
C GLN A 159 -7.03 12.00 -17.48
N LEU A 160 -5.92 11.46 -16.98
CA LEU A 160 -4.60 12.11 -17.07
C LEU A 160 -4.17 12.34 -18.53
N LYS A 161 -4.34 11.33 -19.40
CA LYS A 161 -4.01 11.44 -20.84
C LYS A 161 -4.86 12.50 -21.56
N ARG A 162 -6.04 12.83 -21.03
CA ARG A 162 -6.95 13.84 -21.57
C ARG A 162 -6.78 15.22 -20.94
N GLY A 163 -5.95 15.36 -19.89
CA GLY A 163 -5.80 16.60 -19.12
C GLY A 163 -7.04 16.96 -18.28
N GLU A 164 -7.91 15.99 -17.99
CA GLU A 164 -9.06 16.17 -17.08
C GLU A 164 -8.62 16.14 -15.61
N ARG A 165 -7.40 15.65 -15.36
CA ARG A 165 -6.67 15.65 -14.10
C ARG A 165 -5.20 15.91 -14.36
#